data_AF-A0A8X6I3M1-F1
#
_entry.id   AF-A0A8X6I3M1-F1
#
_cell.length_a   1.000
_cell.length_b   1.000
_cell.length_c   1.000
_cell.angle_alpha   90.00
_cell.angle_beta   90.00
_cell.angle_gamma   90.00
#
_symmetry.space_group_name_H-M   'P 1'
#
loop_
_entity.id
_entity.type
_entity.pdbx_description
1 polymer ?
#
loop_
_entity_poly.entity_id
_entity_poly.type
_entity_poly.pdbx_seq_one_letter_code
_entity_poly.pdbx_strand_id
1 'polypeptide(L)'
;MVKWCKEVHSLVDLSIPRYYFKTDETNEYQIVIFCDASERAYSAIANIRCKTNSDFHVNFVSSKARVAPLKKLSLPRLELLATLIGASSRKPSRKVFKITNNYILFSD
;
A
#
# COMPACT_ATOMS: atom_id res chain seq x y z
N MET A 1 7.72 35.03 -10.36
CA MET A 1 7.41 33.96 -9.37
C MET A 1 6.15 33.14 -9.75
N VAL A 2 5.89 32.83 -11.05
CA VAL A 2 4.60 32.20 -11.46
C VAL A 2 4.68 31.22 -12.65
N LYS A 3 5.88 30.86 -13.13
CA LYS A 3 6.03 30.02 -14.33
C LYS A 3 5.65 28.56 -14.06
N TRP A 4 6.09 28.04 -12.91
CA TRP A 4 5.81 26.68 -12.45
C TRP A 4 4.31 26.38 -12.26
N CYS A 5 3.52 27.35 -11.74
CA CYS A 5 2.08 27.14 -11.52
C CYS A 5 1.30 26.86 -12.82
N LYS A 6 1.79 27.32 -13.98
CA LYS A 6 1.15 27.04 -15.28
C LYS A 6 1.44 25.62 -15.75
N GLU A 7 2.62 25.09 -15.45
CA GLU A 7 3.09 23.75 -15.81
C GLU A 7 2.47 22.64 -14.96
N VAL A 8 1.85 22.98 -13.81
CA VAL A 8 1.12 22.03 -12.96
C VAL A 8 0.02 21.30 -13.72
N HIS A 9 -0.65 21.96 -14.67
CA HIS A 9 -1.68 21.32 -15.49
C HIS A 9 -1.10 20.22 -16.38
N SER A 10 0.15 20.38 -16.85
CA SER A 10 0.85 19.39 -17.67
C SER A 10 1.35 18.19 -16.86
N LEU A 11 1.42 18.28 -15.53
CA LEU A 11 1.76 17.15 -14.66
C LEU A 11 0.64 16.11 -14.55
N VAL A 12 -0.60 16.49 -14.87
CA VAL A 12 -1.74 15.55 -14.88
C VAL A 12 -1.53 14.44 -15.91
N ASP A 13 -0.90 14.76 -17.04
CA ASP A 13 -0.61 13.82 -18.12
C ASP A 13 0.72 13.08 -17.91
N LEU A 14 1.52 13.45 -16.91
CA LEU A 14 2.82 12.84 -16.65
C LEU A 14 2.64 11.49 -15.92
N SER A 15 2.70 10.41 -16.69
CA SER A 15 2.76 9.05 -16.14
C SER A 15 4.21 8.59 -16.02
N ILE A 16 4.68 8.42 -14.78
CA ILE A 16 6.02 7.87 -14.51
C ILE A 16 5.86 6.38 -14.21
N PRO A 17 6.40 5.47 -15.04
CA PRO A 17 6.34 4.04 -14.77
C PRO A 17 7.13 3.73 -13.49
N ARG A 18 6.46 3.13 -12.50
CA ARG A 18 7.11 2.65 -11.28
C ARG A 18 7.67 1.26 -11.51
N TYR A 19 8.99 1.15 -11.42
CA TYR A 19 9.69 -0.14 -11.55
C TYR A 19 9.82 -0.79 -10.17
N TYR A 20 9.14 -1.92 -9.98
CA TYR A 20 9.10 -2.60 -8.68
C TYR A 20 10.13 -3.71 -8.55
N PHE A 21 10.54 -4.38 -9.63
CA PHE A 21 11.49 -5.49 -9.58
C PHE A 21 12.45 -5.44 -10.76
N LYS A 22 13.71 -5.79 -10.54
CA LYS A 22 14.78 -5.70 -11.57
C LYS A 22 14.72 -6.82 -12.61
N THR A 23 14.06 -7.93 -12.29
CA THR A 23 14.16 -9.20 -13.01
C THR A 23 12.77 -9.73 -13.38
N ASP A 24 12.58 -10.09 -14.65
CA ASP A 24 11.36 -10.73 -15.17
C ASP A 24 11.25 -12.22 -14.81
N GLU A 25 12.26 -12.80 -14.16
CA GLU A 25 12.35 -14.22 -13.79
C GLU A 25 11.52 -14.59 -12.55
N THR A 26 10.34 -14.01 -12.40
CA THR A 26 9.58 -14.09 -11.16
C THR A 26 8.22 -14.72 -11.36
N ASN A 27 8.07 -15.93 -10.85
CA ASN A 27 6.90 -16.78 -11.10
C ASN A 27 5.73 -16.47 -10.15
N GLU A 28 5.95 -15.72 -9.07
CA GLU A 28 4.91 -15.46 -8.09
C GLU A 28 5.02 -14.08 -7.43
N TYR A 29 4.00 -13.25 -7.69
CA TYR A 29 3.78 -11.98 -7.00
C TYR A 29 2.68 -12.11 -5.95
N GLN A 30 2.94 -11.56 -4.77
CA GLN A 30 2.01 -11.53 -3.65
C GLN A 30 1.89 -10.09 -3.14
N ILE A 31 0.69 -9.69 -2.76
CA ILE A 31 0.50 -8.41 -2.07
C ILE A 31 0.42 -8.70 -0.59
N VAL A 32 1.32 -8.09 0.17
CA VAL A 32 1.36 -8.20 1.62
C VAL A 32 0.91 -6.87 2.19
N ILE A 33 -0.13 -6.91 3.02
CA ILE A 33 -0.69 -5.72 3.67
C ILE A 33 -0.44 -5.87 5.17
N PHE A 34 0.36 -4.98 5.71
CA PHE A 34 0.59 -4.85 7.15
C PHE A 34 -0.34 -3.80 7.70
N CYS A 35 -1.03 -4.10 8.79
CA CYS A 35 -1.91 -3.20 9.49
C CYS A 35 -1.38 -3.00 10.90
N ASP A 36 -1.25 -1.74 11.31
CA ASP A 36 -0.76 -1.37 12.63
C ASP A 36 -1.67 -0.29 13.23
N ALA A 37 -1.84 -0.35 14.55
CA ALA A 37 -2.67 0.59 15.29
C ALA A 37 -2.04 0.94 16.62
N SER A 38 -2.13 2.23 16.95
CA SER A 38 -1.75 2.80 18.23
C SER A 38 -2.90 3.66 18.73
N GLU A 39 -2.87 4.03 20.01
CA GLU A 39 -3.85 4.97 20.60
C GLU A 39 -3.92 6.32 19.89
N ARG A 40 -2.89 6.68 19.11
CA ARG A 40 -2.76 7.97 18.42
C ARG A 40 -3.09 7.91 16.93
N ALA A 41 -2.89 6.77 16.28
CA ALA A 41 -3.08 6.61 14.85
C ALA A 41 -3.19 5.14 14.46
N TYR A 42 -3.88 4.87 13.35
CA TYR A 42 -3.97 3.56 12.75
C TYR A 42 -3.58 3.64 11.27
N SER A 43 -2.92 2.60 10.77
CA SER A 43 -2.33 2.60 9.43
C SER A 43 -2.35 1.23 8.77
N ALA A 44 -2.30 1.22 7.44
CA ALA A 44 -2.09 0.03 6.64
C ALA A 44 -1.07 0.32 5.53
N ILE A 45 -0.16 -0.62 5.30
CA ILE A 45 0.92 -0.53 4.33
C ILE A 45 0.82 -1.72 3.39
N ALA A 46 0.64 -1.45 2.10
CA ALA A 46 0.67 -2.45 1.06
C ALA A 46 2.08 -2.52 0.44
N ASN A 47 2.67 -3.70 0.47
CA ASN A 47 3.92 -4.05 -0.19
C ASN A 47 3.65 -5.14 -1.22
N ILE A 48 4.45 -5.15 -2.28
CA ILE A 48 4.49 -6.24 -3.23
C ILE A 48 5.70 -7.12 -2.90
N ARG A 49 5.43 -8.39 -2.65
CA ARG A 49 6.43 -9.43 -2.43
C ARG A 49 6.56 -10.25 -3.69
N CYS A 50 7.78 -10.56 -4.05
CA CYS A 50 8.13 -11.34 -5.20
C CYS A 50 9.06 -12.47 -4.78
N LYS A 51 8.75 -13.69 -5.22
CA LYS A 51 9.62 -14.85 -5.02
C LYS A 51 10.49 -15.06 -6.26
N THR A 52 11.80 -15.04 -6.05
CA THR A 52 12.80 -15.44 -7.04
C THR A 52 13.31 -16.84 -6.69
N ASN A 53 14.06 -17.49 -7.59
CA ASN A 53 14.60 -18.83 -7.37
C ASN A 53 15.49 -18.94 -6.11
N SER A 54 16.17 -17.86 -5.71
CA SER A 54 17.03 -17.83 -4.52
C SER A 54 16.43 -17.09 -3.33
N ASP A 55 15.66 -16.02 -3.55
CA ASP A 55 15.31 -15.04 -2.52
C ASP A 55 13.91 -14.43 -2.65
N PHE A 56 13.47 -13.75 -1.60
CA PHE A 56 12.27 -12.91 -1.61
C PHE A 56 12.64 -11.43 -1.67
N HIS A 57 12.05 -10.71 -2.61
CA HIS A 57 12.14 -9.26 -2.70
C HIS A 57 10.82 -8.63 -2.32
N VAL A 58 10.85 -7.60 -1.47
CA VAL A 58 9.67 -6.87 -1.04
C VAL A 58 9.86 -5.40 -1.35
N ASN A 59 8.89 -4.80 -2.04
CA ASN A 59 8.92 -3.39 -2.41
C ASN A 59 7.64 -2.68 -1.98
N PHE A 60 7.80 -1.43 -1.56
CA PHE A 60 6.70 -0.59 -1.12
C PHE A 60 5.80 -0.17 -2.29
N VAL A 61 4.49 -0.33 -2.13
CA VAL A 61 3.50 0.08 -3.14
C VAL A 61 2.78 1.35 -2.72
N SER A 62 2.17 1.31 -1.53
CA SER A 62 1.36 2.40 -1.01
C SER A 62 1.07 2.20 0.47
N SER A 63 0.91 3.28 1.21
CA SER A 63 0.42 3.27 2.58
C SER A 63 -0.79 4.18 2.75
N LYS A 64 -1.58 3.91 3.78
CA LYS A 64 -2.69 4.73 4.22
C LYS A 64 -2.68 4.80 5.74
N ALA A 65 -2.56 6.00 6.29
CA ALA A 65 -2.58 6.24 7.72
C ALA A 65 -3.67 7.24 8.07
N ARG A 66 -4.22 7.13 9.29
CA ARG A 66 -5.24 8.02 9.84
C ARG A 66 -4.98 8.26 11.32
N VAL A 67 -5.22 9.49 11.78
CA VAL A 67 -5.16 9.84 13.20
C VAL A 67 -6.32 9.18 13.94
N ALA A 68 -6.07 8.69 15.15
CA ALA A 68 -7.10 8.12 16.00
C ALA A 68 -8.18 9.18 16.30
N PRO A 69 -9.48 8.80 16.30
CA PRO A 69 -10.54 9.74 16.62
C PRO A 69 -10.36 10.38 18.00
N LEU A 70 -10.79 11.63 18.15
CA LEU A 70 -10.76 12.34 19.44
C LEU A 70 -11.56 11.59 20.53
N LYS A 71 -12.60 10.85 20.12
CA LYS A 71 -13.28 9.90 21.00
C LYS A 71 -12.38 8.70 21.22
N LYS A 72 -11.96 8.49 22.48
CA LYS A 72 -11.15 7.33 22.87
C LYS A 72 -11.84 6.04 22.41
N LEU A 73 -11.20 5.36 21.48
CA LEU A 73 -11.53 3.99 21.07
C LEU A 73 -10.55 3.05 21.76
N SER A 74 -11.00 1.82 22.03
CA SER A 74 -10.11 0.78 22.52
C SER A 74 -9.10 0.39 21.42
N LEU A 75 -7.92 -0.08 21.84
CA LEU A 75 -6.88 -0.54 20.92
C LEU A 75 -7.39 -1.60 19.92
N PRO A 76 -8.18 -2.63 20.32
CA PRO A 76 -8.72 -3.60 19.36
C PRO A 76 -9.65 -3.00 18.30
N ARG A 77 -10.34 -1.89 18.61
CA ARG A 77 -11.17 -1.17 17.62
C ARG A 77 -10.30 -0.42 16.62
N LEU A 78 -9.16 0.12 17.06
CA LEU A 78 -8.21 0.80 16.18
C LEU A 78 -7.51 -0.19 15.26
N GLU A 79 -7.12 -1.37 15.76
CA GLU A 79 -6.61 -2.49 14.95
C GLU A 79 -7.62 -2.91 13.89
N LEU A 80 -8.90 -3.07 14.27
CA LEU A 80 -9.96 -3.38 13.30
C LEU A 80 -10.10 -2.29 12.23
N LEU A 81 -9.97 -1.02 12.60
CA LEU A 81 -10.00 0.09 11.66
C LEU A 81 -8.77 0.11 10.74
N ALA A 82 -7.58 -0.26 11.24
CA ALA A 82 -6.37 -0.46 10.46
C ALA A 82 -6.58 -1.56 9.40
N THR A 83 -7.09 -2.72 9.82
CA THR A 83 -7.41 -3.83 8.94
C THR A 83 -8.48 -3.46 7.90
N LEU A 84 -9.48 -2.66 8.29
CA LEU A 84 -10.51 -2.17 7.37
C LEU A 84 -9.92 -1.27 6.28
N ILE A 85 -9.03 -0.33 6.64
CA ILE A 85 -8.39 0.51 5.63
C ILE A 85 -7.44 -0.29 4.74
N GLY A 86 -6.75 -1.29 5.29
CA GLY A 86 -5.94 -2.26 4.54
C GLY A 86 -6.78 -3.02 3.50
N ALA A 87 -7.89 -3.62 3.93
CA ALA A 87 -8.84 -4.31 3.06
C ALA A 87 -9.44 -3.39 1.99
N SER A 88 -9.76 -2.14 2.34
CA SER A 88 -10.26 -1.14 1.37
C SER A 88 -9.23 -0.79 0.28
N SER A 89 -7.94 -0.85 0.62
CA SER A 89 -6.82 -0.54 -0.28
C SER A 89 -6.57 -1.66 -1.29
N ARG A 90 -7.21 -2.83 -1.13
CA ARG A 90 -7.13 -3.95 -2.08
C ARG A 90 -7.67 -3.60 -3.47
N LYS A 91 -8.73 -2.81 -3.56
CA LYS A 91 -9.41 -2.49 -4.84
C LYS A 91 -8.50 -1.75 -5.84
N PRO A 92 -7.82 -0.64 -5.46
CA PRO A 92 -6.90 0.03 -6.39
C PRO A 92 -5.69 -0.85 -6.73
N SER A 93 -5.07 -1.53 -5.77
CA SER A 93 -3.89 -2.37 -6.01
C SER A 93 -4.17 -3.55 -6.95
N ARG A 94 -5.39 -4.12 -6.92
CA ARG A 94 -5.81 -5.15 -7.90
C ARG A 94 -5.78 -4.67 -9.33
N LYS A 95 -6.25 -3.46 -9.60
CA LYS A 95 -6.30 -2.91 -10.97
C LYS A 95 -4.90 -2.63 -11.50
N VAL A 96 -4.00 -2.13 -10.66
CA VAL A 96 -2.64 -1.74 -11.05
C VAL A 96 -1.77 -2.97 -11.32
N PHE A 97 -1.85 -4.01 -10.49
CA PHE A 97 -0.93 -5.14 -10.58
C PHE A 97 -1.52 -6.40 -11.25
N LYS A 98 -2.83 -6.46 -11.53
CA LYS A 98 -3.51 -7.65 -12.08
C LYS A 98 -3.21 -8.95 -11.30
N ILE A 99 -2.85 -8.87 -10.02
CA ILE A 99 -2.53 -10.04 -9.18
C ILE A 99 -3.84 -10.66 -8.69
N THR A 100 -4.04 -11.92 -9.06
CA THR A 100 -5.36 -12.54 -8.99
C THR A 100 -5.76 -12.93 -7.57
N ASN A 101 -4.89 -13.53 -6.73
CA ASN A 101 -5.38 -14.16 -5.49
C ASN A 101 -4.47 -14.25 -4.24
N ASN A 102 -3.24 -13.72 -4.20
CA ASN A 102 -2.38 -13.89 -3.01
C ASN A 102 -2.27 -12.59 -2.19
N TYR A 103 -3.20 -12.41 -1.25
CA TYR A 103 -3.18 -11.32 -0.26
C TYR A 103 -2.90 -11.89 1.11
N ILE A 104 -1.84 -11.40 1.77
CA ILE A 104 -1.59 -11.73 3.18
C ILE A 104 -1.84 -10.46 3.98
N LEU A 105 -2.87 -10.49 4.83
CA LEU A 105 -3.18 -9.44 5.78
C LEU A 105 -2.55 -9.83 7.11
N PHE A 106 -1.57 -9.03 7.54
CA PHE A 106 -1.01 -9.13 8.88
C PHE A 106 -1.61 -8.00 9.71
N SER A 107 -2.30 -8.39 10.77
CA SER A 107 -2.64 -7.54 11.91
C SER A 107 -2.04 -8.23 13.12
N ASP A 108 -1.08 -7.59 13.78
CA ASP A 108 -0.50 -8.08 15.04
C ASP A 108 -1.56 -8.15 16.15
#